data_AF-A0A1J8QEC2-F1
#
_entry.id   AF-A0A1J8QEC2-F1
#
_cell.length_a   1.000
_cell.length_b   1.000
_cell.length_c   1.000
_cell.angle_alpha   90.00
_cell.angle_beta   90.00
_cell.angle_gamma   90.00
#
_symmetry.space_group_name_H-M   'P 1'
#
loop_
_entity.id
_entity.type
_entity.pdbx_description
1 polymer ?
#
loop_
_entity_poly.entity_id
_entity_poly.type
_entity_poly.pdbx_seq_one_letter_code
_entity_poly.pdbx_strand_id
1 'polypeptide(L)'
;TSGNEFLINLIDSPGHVDFSSEVTAALRVTDGALVVVDCIEGVCVQTETVLRQALTERIKPVVIINKVDRALLELQVSKEDLYQSFQRTIETVNVIVSTYHDAALGDVQVYPDKGTVAFGSGLHGWAFSLRQFAGRYSKKFGVPKDKLLAKLWGDNYFNPAT
;
A
#
# COMPACT_ATOMS: atom_id res chain seq x y z
N THR A 1 -15.71 25.62 -10.24
CA THR A 1 -16.34 24.47 -9.55
C THR A 1 -15.63 24.25 -8.24
N SER A 2 -16.35 23.93 -7.18
CA SER A 2 -15.82 23.75 -5.83
C SER A 2 -15.00 22.46 -5.71
N GLY A 3 -13.90 22.35 -6.46
CA GLY A 3 -12.68 21.53 -6.27
C GLY A 3 -12.72 20.07 -5.81
N ASN A 4 -13.86 19.41 -5.66
CA ASN A 4 -13.97 18.10 -4.99
C ASN A 4 -14.33 16.92 -5.90
N GLU A 5 -14.45 17.14 -7.21
CA GLU A 5 -14.71 16.08 -8.17
C GLU A 5 -13.40 15.68 -8.85
N PHE A 6 -13.07 14.39 -8.81
CA PHE A 6 -11.89 13.81 -9.43
C PHE A 6 -12.32 12.77 -10.46
N LEU A 7 -11.81 12.89 -11.69
CA LEU A 7 -11.90 11.84 -12.69
C LEU A 7 -10.63 10.98 -12.60
N ILE A 8 -10.79 9.69 -12.33
CA ILE A 8 -9.69 8.73 -12.24
C ILE A 8 -9.86 7.73 -13.39
N ASN A 9 -8.88 7.68 -14.28
CA ASN A 9 -8.83 6.69 -15.35
C ASN A 9 -8.14 5.43 -14.83
N LEU A 10 -8.86 4.31 -14.81
CA LEU A 10 -8.30 3.01 -14.42
C LEU A 10 -7.98 2.22 -15.68
N ILE A 11 -6.72 1.81 -15.81
CA ILE A 11 -6.25 0.96 -16.90
C ILE A 11 -5.92 -0.39 -16.29
N ASP A 12 -6.63 -1.42 -16.75
CA ASP A 12 -6.35 -2.80 -16.35
C ASP A 12 -5.20 -3.35 -17.21
N SER A 13 -4.22 -3.96 -16.57
CA SER A 13 -3.06 -4.56 -17.23
C SER A 13 -2.96 -6.04 -16.83
N PRO A 14 -2.67 -6.97 -17.76
CA PRO A 14 -2.48 -8.36 -17.41
C PRO A 14 -1.33 -8.52 -16.42
N GLY A 15 -1.49 -9.36 -15.39
CA GLY A 15 -0.41 -9.59 -14.44
C GLY A 15 0.70 -10.49 -14.96
N HIS A 16 0.40 -11.38 -15.91
CA HIS A 16 1.31 -12.48 -16.28
C HIS A 16 2.49 -11.98 -17.11
N VAL A 17 3.68 -12.53 -16.83
CA VAL A 17 4.95 -12.18 -17.50
C VAL A 17 4.92 -12.29 -19.03
N ASP A 18 4.04 -13.12 -19.59
CA ASP A 18 3.93 -13.36 -21.03
C ASP A 18 3.30 -12.17 -21.77
N PHE A 19 2.66 -11.24 -21.05
CA PHE A 19 2.04 -10.02 -21.59
C PHE A 19 2.83 -8.76 -21.23
N SER A 20 4.15 -8.89 -21.08
CA SER A 20 5.04 -7.79 -20.67
C SER A 20 4.97 -6.56 -21.59
N SER A 21 4.68 -6.74 -22.90
CA SER A 21 4.47 -5.64 -23.85
C SER A 21 3.21 -4.84 -23.55
N GLU A 22 2.11 -5.51 -23.19
CA GLU A 22 0.84 -4.86 -22.81
C GLU A 22 0.96 -4.11 -21.49
N VAL A 23 1.64 -4.72 -20.51
CA VAL A 23 1.95 -4.07 -19.22
C VAL A 23 2.74 -2.78 -19.44
N THR A 24 3.79 -2.84 -20.26
CA THR A 24 4.62 -1.66 -20.55
C THR A 24 3.82 -0.57 -21.28
N ALA A 25 2.96 -0.96 -22.23
CA ALA A 25 2.10 -0.01 -22.93
C ALA A 25 1.11 0.68 -21.99
N ALA A 26 0.49 -0.07 -21.06
CA ALA A 26 -0.41 0.45 -20.04
C ALA A 26 0.31 1.39 -19.06
N LEU A 27 1.52 1.04 -18.63
CA LEU A 27 2.32 1.87 -17.75
C LEU A 27 2.68 3.21 -18.40
N ARG A 28 3.08 3.23 -19.68
CA ARG A 28 3.45 4.48 -20.39
C ARG A 28 2.33 5.51 -20.55
N VAL A 29 1.09 5.10 -20.36
CA VAL A 29 -0.09 5.99 -20.44
C VAL A 29 -0.67 6.33 -19.06
N THR A 30 -0.01 5.90 -17.97
CA THR A 30 -0.43 6.18 -16.60
C THR A 30 0.65 6.94 -15.82
N ASP A 31 0.21 7.78 -14.88
CA ASP A 31 1.11 8.53 -13.99
C ASP A 31 1.32 7.85 -12.63
N GLY A 32 0.51 6.83 -12.32
CA GLY A 32 0.49 6.15 -11.02
C GLY A 32 0.13 4.68 -11.16
N ALA A 33 0.66 3.86 -10.24
CA ALA A 33 0.39 2.43 -10.21
C ALA A 33 -0.16 2.02 -8.83
N LEU A 34 -1.27 1.28 -8.82
CA LEU A 34 -1.79 0.62 -7.62
C LEU A 34 -1.28 -0.83 -7.60
N VAL A 35 -0.35 -1.11 -6.69
CA VAL A 35 0.27 -2.42 -6.55
C VAL A 35 -0.49 -3.23 -5.51
N VAL A 36 -1.05 -4.36 -5.95
CA VAL A 36 -1.76 -5.30 -5.07
C VAL A 36 -0.79 -6.39 -4.62
N VAL A 37 -0.66 -6.56 -3.31
CA VAL A 37 0.24 -7.54 -2.70
C VAL A 37 -0.57 -8.47 -1.80
N ASP A 38 -0.27 -9.76 -1.80
CA ASP A 38 -0.97 -10.73 -0.96
C ASP A 38 -0.48 -10.64 0.50
N CYS A 39 -1.40 -10.65 1.46
CA CYS A 39 -1.08 -10.62 2.90
C CYS A 39 -0.32 -11.86 3.39
N ILE A 40 -0.52 -13.01 2.74
CA ILE A 40 0.05 -14.30 3.11
C ILE A 40 1.28 -14.60 2.25
N GLU A 41 1.13 -14.51 0.92
CA GLU A 41 2.21 -14.86 -0.02
C GLU A 41 3.28 -13.75 -0.11
N GLY A 42 2.91 -12.52 0.22
CA GLY A 42 3.80 -11.37 0.13
C GLY A 42 4.05 -10.93 -1.31
N VAL A 43 5.27 -10.48 -1.59
CA VAL A 43 5.68 -9.98 -2.91
C VAL A 43 6.19 -11.15 -3.75
N CYS A 44 5.41 -11.52 -4.76
CA CYS A 44 5.80 -12.56 -5.73
C CYS A 44 6.75 -11.99 -6.80
N VAL A 45 7.51 -12.88 -7.46
CA VAL A 45 8.45 -12.52 -8.56
C VAL A 45 7.75 -11.70 -9.67
N GLN A 46 6.49 -12.02 -9.94
CA GLN A 46 5.67 -11.31 -10.92
C GLN A 46 5.37 -9.86 -10.48
N THR A 47 4.97 -9.67 -9.22
CA THR A 47 4.74 -8.34 -8.63
C THR A 47 6.01 -7.51 -8.65
N GLU A 48 7.15 -8.10 -8.31
CA GLU A 48 8.46 -7.45 -8.39
C GLU A 48 8.80 -7.02 -9.83
N THR A 49 8.57 -7.90 -10.81
CA THR A 49 8.87 -7.62 -12.22
C THR A 49 8.05 -6.44 -12.74
N VAL A 50 6.75 -6.41 -12.46
CA VAL A 50 5.84 -5.31 -12.87
C VAL A 50 6.18 -4.02 -12.11
N LEU A 51 6.46 -4.09 -10.81
CA LEU A 51 6.87 -2.93 -10.02
C LEU A 51 8.15 -2.30 -10.56
N ARG A 52 9.14 -3.11 -10.95
CA ARG A 52 10.38 -2.64 -11.58
C ARG A 52 10.10 -1.92 -12.91
N GLN A 53 9.22 -2.46 -13.74
CA GLN A 53 8.83 -1.83 -15.00
C GLN A 53 8.16 -0.48 -14.75
N ALA A 54 7.26 -0.39 -13.77
CA ALA A 54 6.61 0.86 -13.38
C ALA A 54 7.62 1.91 -12.92
N LEU A 55 8.59 1.54 -12.08
CA LEU A 55 9.64 2.44 -11.61
C LEU A 55 10.54 2.93 -12.74
N THR A 56 10.83 2.08 -13.73
CA THR A 56 11.62 2.45 -14.92
C THR A 56 10.89 3.49 -15.77
N GLU A 57 9.56 3.39 -15.87
CA GLU A 57 8.70 4.40 -16.53
C GLU A 57 8.38 5.59 -15.59
N ARG A 58 9.08 5.70 -14.45
CA ARG A 58 8.96 6.80 -13.47
C ARG A 58 7.59 6.95 -12.82
N ILE A 59 6.87 5.85 -12.70
CA ILE A 59 5.52 5.82 -12.14
C ILE A 59 5.59 5.68 -10.62
N LYS A 60 4.78 6.49 -9.91
CA LYS A 60 4.72 6.44 -8.45
C LYS A 60 3.82 5.29 -7.97
N PRO A 61 4.34 4.33 -7.18
CA PRO A 61 3.53 3.23 -6.68
C PRO A 61 2.76 3.62 -5.41
N VAL A 62 1.56 3.05 -5.28
CA VAL A 62 0.77 2.97 -4.03
C VAL A 62 0.44 1.51 -3.79
N VAL A 63 0.54 1.03 -2.56
CA VAL A 63 0.38 -0.40 -2.25
C VAL A 63 -0.95 -0.67 -1.56
N ILE A 64 -1.59 -1.78 -1.91
CA ILE A 64 -2.65 -2.39 -1.11
C ILE A 64 -2.28 -3.84 -0.76
N ILE A 65 -2.26 -4.13 0.54
CA ILE A 65 -2.12 -5.50 1.04
C ILE A 65 -3.51 -6.13 1.09
N ASN A 66 -3.73 -7.13 0.24
CA ASN A 66 -5.00 -7.79 -0.02
C ASN A 66 -5.06 -9.18 0.62
N LYS A 67 -6.26 -9.80 0.63
CA LYS A 67 -6.55 -11.11 1.24
C LYS A 67 -6.29 -11.17 2.75
N VAL A 68 -6.46 -10.05 3.45
CA VAL A 68 -6.32 -9.99 4.92
C VAL A 68 -7.37 -10.88 5.62
N ASP A 69 -8.52 -11.10 4.98
CA ASP A 69 -9.55 -12.03 5.45
C ASP A 69 -9.02 -13.45 5.65
N ARG A 70 -8.15 -13.95 4.77
CA ARG A 70 -7.56 -15.29 4.88
C ARG A 70 -6.67 -15.41 6.11
N ALA A 71 -5.85 -14.39 6.38
CA ALA A 71 -4.99 -14.37 7.56
C ALA A 71 -5.82 -14.36 8.86
N LEU A 72 -6.97 -13.68 8.87
CA LEU A 72 -7.86 -13.59 10.02
C LEU A 72 -8.75 -14.82 10.22
N LEU A 73 -9.31 -15.37 9.14
CA LEU A 73 -10.34 -16.40 9.19
C LEU A 73 -9.79 -17.81 8.97
N GLU A 74 -8.89 -18.00 8.00
CA GLU A 74 -8.31 -19.31 7.68
C GLU A 74 -7.16 -19.64 8.64
N LEU A 75 -6.18 -18.73 8.73
CA LEU A 75 -4.95 -18.95 9.49
C LEU A 75 -5.06 -18.55 10.97
N GLN A 76 -6.09 -17.77 11.32
CA GLN A 76 -6.34 -17.28 12.69
C GLN A 76 -5.10 -16.66 13.34
N VAL A 77 -4.36 -15.88 12.55
CA VAL A 77 -3.09 -15.27 12.97
C VAL A 77 -3.31 -14.27 14.10
N SER A 78 -2.36 -14.21 15.05
CA SER A 78 -2.42 -13.21 16.12
C SER A 78 -2.29 -11.79 15.55
N LYS A 79 -2.77 -10.78 16.29
CA LYS A 79 -2.70 -9.38 15.84
C LYS A 79 -1.26 -8.92 15.63
N GLU A 80 -0.35 -9.35 16.49
CA GLU A 80 1.07 -9.00 16.41
C GLU A 80 1.71 -9.68 15.20
N ASP A 81 1.49 -10.99 15.02
CA ASP A 81 2.06 -11.71 13.87
C ASP A 81 1.56 -11.17 12.53
N LEU A 82 0.29 -10.76 12.47
CA LEU A 82 -0.29 -10.11 11.29
C LEU A 82 0.35 -8.75 11.03
N TYR A 83 0.55 -7.94 12.06
CA TYR A 83 1.26 -6.67 11.97
C TYR A 83 2.70 -6.85 11.49
N GLN A 84 3.44 -7.82 12.05
CA GLN A 84 4.79 -8.18 11.62
C GLN A 84 4.81 -8.65 10.16
N SER A 85 3.78 -9.39 9.72
CA SER A 85 3.63 -9.77 8.31
C SER A 85 3.51 -8.53 7.42
N PHE A 86 2.64 -7.59 7.78
CA PHE A 86 2.49 -6.33 7.05
C PHE A 86 3.80 -5.54 6.98
N GLN A 87 4.52 -5.40 8.10
CA GLN A 87 5.81 -4.71 8.13
C GLN A 87 6.80 -5.35 7.16
N ARG A 88 6.97 -6.68 7.21
CA ARG A 88 7.85 -7.40 6.29
C ARG A 88 7.46 -7.22 4.83
N THR A 89 6.16 -7.28 4.51
CA THR A 89 5.69 -7.05 3.14
C THR A 89 6.04 -5.66 2.64
N ILE A 90 5.82 -4.63 3.46
CA ILE A 90 6.12 -3.24 3.12
C ILE A 90 7.63 -3.04 2.96
N GLU A 91 8.43 -3.64 3.84
CA GLU A 91 9.89 -3.61 3.75
C GLU A 91 10.39 -4.24 2.44
N THR A 92 9.89 -5.42 2.08
CA THR A 92 10.24 -6.07 0.80
C THR A 92 9.90 -5.19 -0.40
N VAL A 93 8.73 -4.53 -0.41
CA VAL A 93 8.39 -3.57 -1.47
C VAL A 93 9.39 -2.40 -1.49
N ASN A 94 9.72 -1.83 -0.33
CA ASN A 94 10.64 -0.70 -0.24
C ASN A 94 12.08 -1.04 -0.63
N VAL A 95 12.52 -2.30 -0.45
CA VAL A 95 13.79 -2.80 -0.96
C VAL A 95 13.81 -2.81 -2.49
N ILE A 96 12.72 -3.26 -3.13
CA ILE A 96 12.61 -3.21 -4.60
C ILE A 96 12.62 -1.75 -5.07
N VAL A 97 11.82 -0.90 -4.44
CA VAL A 97 11.72 0.52 -4.79
C VAL A 97 13.07 1.25 -4.64
N SER A 98 13.81 0.99 -3.56
CA SER A 98 15.12 1.63 -3.35
C SER A 98 16.19 1.13 -4.33
N THR A 99 16.10 -0.12 -4.77
CA THR A 99 17.03 -0.71 -5.74
C THR A 99 16.94 -0.05 -7.11
N TYR A 100 15.74 0.40 -7.52
CA TYR A 100 15.48 1.05 -8.80
C TYR A 100 15.21 2.55 -8.68
N HIS A 101 15.73 3.19 -7.62
CA HIS A 101 15.52 4.61 -7.37
C HIS A 101 16.18 5.50 -8.45
N ASP A 102 15.37 6.40 -9.03
CA ASP A 102 15.85 7.52 -9.87
C ASP A 102 15.93 8.79 -9.01
N ALA A 103 17.09 9.43 -8.96
CA ALA A 103 17.31 10.67 -8.21
C ALA A 103 16.36 11.81 -8.60
N ALA A 104 15.84 11.79 -9.84
CA ALA A 104 14.87 12.77 -10.29
C ALA A 104 13.47 12.60 -9.66
N LEU A 105 13.12 11.40 -9.20
CA LEU A 105 11.83 11.10 -8.58
C LEU A 105 11.78 11.34 -7.07
N GLY A 106 12.95 11.34 -6.41
CA GLY A 106 13.05 11.44 -4.96
C GLY A 106 12.49 10.21 -4.24
N ASP A 107 11.96 10.41 -3.02
CA ASP A 107 11.42 9.33 -2.19
C ASP A 107 10.08 8.80 -2.74
N VAL A 108 10.17 7.69 -3.47
CA VAL A 108 9.03 6.91 -4.00
C VAL A 108 8.70 5.68 -3.15
N GLN A 109 9.34 5.53 -1.98
CA GLN A 109 9.02 4.43 -1.06
C GLN A 109 7.61 4.59 -0.49
N VAL A 110 7.06 3.47 -0.02
CA VAL A 110 5.72 3.39 0.53
C VAL A 110 5.74 3.33 2.05
N TYR A 111 4.85 4.11 2.66
CA TYR A 111 4.77 4.33 4.10
C TYR A 111 3.30 4.34 4.53
N PRO A 112 2.88 3.43 5.44
CA PRO A 112 1.50 3.42 5.96
C PRO A 112 1.13 4.73 6.67
N ASP A 113 2.07 5.33 7.39
CA ASP A 113 1.94 6.61 8.09
C ASP A 113 1.92 7.83 7.15
N LYS A 114 2.37 7.71 5.90
CA LYS A 114 2.12 8.74 4.86
C LYS A 114 0.80 8.48 4.11
N GLY A 115 0.22 7.29 4.27
CA GLY A 115 -1.03 6.88 3.65
C GLY A 115 -0.87 6.36 2.22
N THR A 116 0.32 5.90 1.84
CA THR A 116 0.58 5.25 0.54
C THR A 116 0.43 3.73 0.61
N VAL A 117 -0.06 3.21 1.74
CA VAL A 117 -0.36 1.79 1.96
C VAL A 117 -1.79 1.65 2.47
N ALA A 118 -2.53 0.72 1.87
CA ALA A 118 -3.84 0.29 2.31
C ALA A 118 -3.82 -1.21 2.65
N PHE A 119 -4.79 -1.65 3.46
CA PHE A 119 -4.98 -3.04 3.89
C PHE A 119 -6.43 -3.42 3.62
N GLY A 120 -6.69 -4.62 3.10
CA GLY A 120 -8.05 -4.97 2.71
C GLY A 120 -8.31 -6.41 2.33
N SER A 121 -9.56 -6.64 1.97
CA SER A 121 -10.08 -7.84 1.35
C SER A 121 -10.92 -7.46 0.14
N GLY A 122 -10.41 -7.77 -1.05
CA GLY A 122 -11.19 -7.63 -2.28
C GLY A 122 -12.43 -8.53 -2.28
N LEU A 123 -12.35 -9.73 -1.68
CA LEU A 123 -13.47 -10.68 -1.60
C LEU A 123 -14.62 -10.15 -0.73
N HIS A 124 -14.30 -9.59 0.44
CA HIS A 124 -15.31 -9.08 1.37
C HIS A 124 -15.65 -7.59 1.13
N GLY A 125 -15.02 -6.95 0.15
CA GLY A 125 -15.35 -5.58 -0.26
C GLY A 125 -14.97 -4.50 0.76
N TRP A 126 -13.93 -4.72 1.57
CA TRP A 126 -13.45 -3.72 2.52
C TRP A 126 -11.97 -3.43 2.34
N ALA A 127 -11.59 -2.17 2.53
CA ALA A 127 -10.20 -1.75 2.60
C ALA A 127 -10.09 -0.53 3.52
N PHE A 128 -8.94 -0.38 4.15
CA PHE A 128 -8.63 0.77 4.98
C PHE A 128 -7.19 1.26 4.82
N SER A 129 -6.98 2.54 5.12
CA SER A 129 -5.66 3.13 5.35
C SER A 129 -5.61 3.73 6.75
N LEU A 130 -4.40 3.90 7.29
CA LEU A 130 -4.22 4.55 8.60
C LEU A 130 -4.76 5.99 8.60
N ARG A 131 -4.77 6.66 7.44
CA ARG A 131 -5.33 8.01 7.27
C ARG A 131 -6.82 8.08 7.62
N GLN A 132 -7.59 7.04 7.33
CA GLN A 132 -9.01 6.97 7.68
C GLN A 132 -9.20 6.79 9.19
N PHE A 133 -8.42 5.90 9.81
CA PHE A 133 -8.43 5.73 11.26
C PHE A 133 -7.99 6.98 12.00
N ALA A 134 -6.92 7.64 11.54
CA ALA A 134 -6.46 8.91 12.10
C ALA A 134 -7.57 9.97 12.05
N GLY A 135 -8.32 10.07 10.95
CA GLY A 135 -9.45 10.99 10.83
C GLY A 135 -10.59 10.68 11.81
N ARG A 136 -10.88 9.40 12.04
CA ARG A 136 -11.94 8.95 12.97
C ARG A 136 -11.55 9.21 14.42
N TYR A 137 -10.32 8.85 14.79
CA TYR A 137 -9.85 8.96 16.18
C TYR A 137 -9.39 10.36 16.56
N SER A 138 -8.93 11.18 15.62
CA SER A 138 -8.58 12.58 15.86
C SER A 138 -9.74 13.36 16.50
N LYS A 139 -10.97 13.16 16.00
CA LYS A 139 -12.18 13.78 16.56
C LYS A 139 -12.53 13.24 17.95
N LYS A 140 -12.24 11.96 18.21
CA LYS A 140 -12.57 11.29 19.48
C LYS A 140 -11.62 11.68 20.61
N PHE A 141 -10.33 11.80 20.32
CA PHE A 141 -9.29 12.08 21.32
C PHE A 141 -8.85 13.55 21.35
N GLY A 142 -9.33 14.39 20.44
CA GLY A 142 -8.89 15.79 20.33
C GLY A 142 -7.45 15.96 19.87
N VAL A 143 -6.84 14.92 19.29
CA VAL A 143 -5.45 14.93 18.82
C VAL A 143 -5.42 15.26 17.33
N PRO A 144 -4.50 16.12 16.85
CA PRO A 144 -4.36 16.40 15.42
C PRO A 144 -4.16 15.13 14.60
N LYS A 145 -4.85 15.05 13.44
CA LYS A 145 -4.84 13.88 12.55
C LYS A 145 -3.42 13.45 12.17
N ASP A 146 -2.56 14.40 11.81
CA ASP A 146 -1.19 14.08 11.34
C ASP A 146 -0.33 13.51 12.47
N LYS A 147 -0.48 14.06 13.68
CA LYS A 147 0.19 13.54 14.88
C LYS A 147 -0.28 12.13 15.20
N LEU A 148 -1.59 11.87 15.06
CA LEU A 148 -2.14 10.56 15.32
C LEU A 148 -1.73 9.54 14.26
N LEU A 149 -1.70 9.95 12.99
CA LEU A 149 -1.29 9.10 11.87
C LEU A 149 0.14 8.56 12.06
N ALA A 150 1.07 9.41 12.48
CA ALA A 150 2.45 9.03 12.83
C ALA A 150 2.55 8.08 14.05
N LYS A 151 1.47 7.94 14.84
CA LYS A 151 1.38 7.09 16.02
C LYS A 151 0.62 5.79 15.80
N LEU A 152 0.00 5.61 14.63
CA LEU A 152 -0.78 4.42 14.28
C LEU A 152 0.06 3.32 13.61
N TRP A 153 1.37 3.53 13.47
CA TRP A 153 2.31 2.59 12.85
C TRP A 153 3.65 2.60 13.59
N GLY A 154 4.41 1.50 13.52
CA GLY A 154 5.71 1.38 14.17
C GLY A 154 5.62 1.18 15.67
N ASP A 155 6.73 1.43 16.36
CA ASP A 155 6.89 1.19 17.80
C ASP A 155 6.23 2.30 18.63
N ASN A 156 4.91 2.40 18.52
CA ASN A 156 4.08 3.34 19.26
C ASN A 156 3.06 2.57 20.10
N TYR A 157 3.14 2.74 21.41
CA TYR A 157 2.30 2.04 22.37
C TYR A 157 1.36 3.01 23.09
N PHE A 158 0.12 2.58 23.31
CA PHE A 158 -0.85 3.30 24.11
C PHE A 158 -1.10 2.51 25.40
N ASN A 159 -0.85 3.14 26.55
CA ASN A 159 -1.16 2.56 27.85
C ASN A 159 -2.52 3.09 28.32
N PRO A 160 -3.57 2.25 28.44
CA PRO A 160 -4.89 2.69 28.88
C PRO A 160 -4.95 3.21 30.33
N ALA A 161 -3.95 2.90 31.16
CA ALA A 161 -3.89 3.30 32.55
C ALA A 161 -3.37 4.74 32.78
N THR A 162 -2.82 5.36 31.73
CA THR A 162 -2.26 6.72 31.74
C THR A 162 -2.93 7.58 30.69
#